data_AF-A0A2J4QQI4-F1
#
_entry.id   AF-A0A2J4QQI4-F1
#
_cell.length_a   1.000
_cell.length_b   1.000
_cell.length_c   1.000
_cell.angle_alpha   90.00
_cell.angle_beta   90.00
_cell.angle_gamma   90.00
#
_symmetry.space_group_name_H-M   'P 1'
#
loop_
_entity.id
_entity.type
_entity.pdbx_description
1 polymer ?
#
loop_
_entity_poly.entity_id
_entity_poly.type
_entity_poly.pdbx_seq_one_letter_code
_entity_poly.pdbx_strand_id
1 'polypeptide(L)' 'MNIFAEAARLEEQNRPFALAQIVESRGSTPRHSAQMLIREDGSIVGT' A
#
# COMPACT_ATOMS: atom_id res chain seq x y z
N MET A 1 -1.90 7.94 9.09
CA MET A 1 -2.41 7.69 7.73
C MET A 1 -2.95 6.27 7.71
N ASN A 2 -4.25 6.06 7.45
CA ASN A 2 -4.84 4.72 7.40
C ASN A 2 -4.88 4.26 5.93
N ILE A 3 -4.08 3.26 5.57
CA ILE A 3 -3.94 2.79 4.18
C ILE A 3 -5.26 2.24 3.62
N PHE A 4 -6.10 1.67 4.50
CA PHE A 4 -7.41 1.16 4.13
C PHE A 4 -8.43 2.28 3.91
N ALA A 5 -8.30 3.40 4.62
CA ALA A 5 -9.14 4.57 4.37
C ALA A 5 -8.82 5.20 3.00
N GLU A 6 -7.54 5.24 2.61
CA GLU A 6 -7.15 5.71 1.27
C GLU A 6 -7.60 4.74 0.17
N ALA A 7 -7.50 3.43 0.41
CA ALA A 7 -8.02 2.40 -0.50
C ALA A 7 -9.53 2.54 -0.71
N ALA A 8 -10.31 2.69 0.37
CA ALA A 8 -11.75 2.91 0.31
C ALA A 8 -12.09 4.20 -0.46
N ARG A 9 -11.38 5.30 -0.20
CA ARG A 9 -11.57 6.56 -0.92
C ARG A 9 -11.30 6.43 -2.43
N LEU A 10 -10.30 5.64 -2.84
CA LEU A 10 -9.99 5.41 -4.24
C LEU A 10 -11.02 4.50 -4.92
N GLU A 11 -11.51 3.49 -4.20
CA GLU A 11 -12.60 2.62 -4.65
C GLU A 11 -13.91 3.39 -4.86
N GLU A 12 -14.30 4.25 -3.91
CA GLU A 12 -15.48 5.14 -4.03
C GLU A 12 -15.39 6.06 -5.25
N GLN A 13 -14.18 6.43 -5.67
CA GLN A 13 -13.90 7.26 -6.85
C GLN A 13 -13.74 6.45 -8.13
N ASN A 14 -13.87 5.13 -8.07
CA ASN A 14 -13.59 4.19 -9.15
C ASN A 14 -12.20 4.40 -9.77
N ARG A 15 -11.21 4.72 -8.93
CA ARG A 15 -9.82 4.92 -9.33
C ARG A 15 -9.02 3.65 -9.06
N PRO A 16 -8.26 3.15 -10.04
CA PRO A 16 -7.45 1.96 -9.84
C PRO A 16 -6.28 2.25 -8.90
N PHE A 17 -5.92 1.24 -8.12
CA PHE A 17 -4.75 1.23 -7.25
C PHE A 17 -4.29 -0.21 -7.02
N ALA A 18 -3.07 -0.37 -6.54
CA ALA A 18 -2.55 -1.64 -6.03
C ALA A 18 -2.26 -1.54 -4.53
N LEU A 19 -2.47 -2.63 -3.81
CA LEU A 19 -2.07 -2.77 -2.41
C LEU A 19 -0.98 -3.85 -2.32
N ALA A 20 0.16 -3.48 -1.77
CA ALA A 20 1.28 -4.37 -1.49
C ALA A 20 1.43 -4.55 0.02
N GLN A 21 1.63 -5.79 0.46
CA GLN A 21 1.85 -6.12 1.86
C GLN A 21 2.94 -7.17 1.98
N ILE A 22 3.84 -6.98 2.95
CA ILE A 22 4.80 -8.02 3.34
C ILE A 22 4.02 -9.10 4.10
N VAL A 23 3.95 -10.29 3.51
CA VAL A 23 3.34 -11.49 4.14
C VAL A 23 4.37 -12.34 4.88
N GLU A 24 5.63 -12.28 4.46
CA GLU A 24 6.76 -12.96 5.10
C GLU A 24 8.06 -12.18 4.80
N SER A 25 9.00 -12.16 5.74
CA SER A 25 10.33 -11.57 5.55
C SER A 25 11.39 -12.48 6.19
N ARG A 26 12.52 -12.67 5.51
CA ARG A 26 13.65 -13.49 6.00
C ARG A 26 14.97 -12.74 5.92
N GLY A 27 15.87 -12.99 6.87
CA GLY A 27 17.16 -12.30 6.96
C GLY A 27 17.02 -10.86 7.44
N SER A 28 18.06 -10.04 7.23
CA SER A 28 18.06 -8.62 7.58
C SER A 28 17.45 -7.80 6.45
N THR A 29 16.20 -7.40 6.62
CA THR A 29 15.51 -6.48 5.70
C THR A 29 15.24 -5.16 6.42
N PRO A 30 15.26 -4.01 5.72
CA PRO A 30 14.93 -2.73 6.33
C PRO A 30 13.52 -2.67 6.92
N ARG A 31 12.60 -3.52 6.42
CA ARG A 31 11.25 -3.70 6.95
C ARG A 31 10.87 -5.17 6.97
N HIS A 32 10.43 -5.63 8.14
CA HIS A 32 9.88 -6.98 8.35
C HIS A 32 8.36 -7.05 8.20
N SER A 33 7.70 -5.91 8.33
CA SER A 33 6.26 -5.74 8.13
C SER A 33 6.03 -4.35 7.55
N ALA A 34 5.28 -4.29 6.45
CA ALA A 34 5.02 -3.05 5.74
C ALA A 34 3.81 -3.22 4.82
N GLN A 35 3.15 -2.09 4.56
CA GLN A 35 2.03 -2.00 3.63
C GLN A 35 2.20 -0.73 2.80
N MET A 36 1.93 -0.86 1.51
CA MET A 36 2.03 0.23 0.55
C MET A 36 0.82 0.22 -0.37
N LEU A 37 0.27 1.39 -0.63
CA LEU A 37 -0.72 1.62 -1.66
C LEU A 37 -0.05 2.38 -2.81
N ILE A 38 -0.20 1.86 -4.02
CA ILE A 38 0.33 2.42 -5.25
C ILE A 38 -0.84 2.97 -6.05
N ARG A 39 -0.85 4.28 -6.31
CA ARG A 39 -1.86 4.94 -7.13
C ARG A 39 -1.54 4.75 -8.62
N GLU A 40 -2.52 5.02 -9.48
CA GLU A 40 -2.36 4.94 -10.95
C GLU A 40 -1.21 5.79 -11.51
N ASP A 41 -0.90 6.91 -10.87
CA ASP A 41 0.20 7.82 -11.24
C ASP A 41 1.57 7.35 -10.73
N GLY A 42 1.62 6.19 -10.06
CA GLY A 42 2.83 5.63 -9.45
C GLY A 42 3.18 6.25 -8.09
N SER A 43 2.43 7.25 -7.60
CA SER A 43 2.65 7.79 -6.26
C SER A 43 2.27 6.75 -5.19
N ILE A 44 3.00 6.77 -4.07
CA ILE A 44 2.84 5.78 -3.01
C ILE A 44 2.36 6.39 -1.70
N VAL A 45 1.58 5.62 -0.96
CA VAL A 45 1.24 5.86 0.45
C VAL A 45 1.68 4.65 1.25
N GLY A 46 2.30 4.87 2.40
CA GLY A 46 2.92 3.79 3.15
C GLY A 46 4.31 3.48 2.62
N THR A 47 4.82 2.30 2.97
CA THR A 47 6.23 1.97 2.74
C THR A 47 6.54 0.50 2.91
#